data_AF-A0A932UML1-F1
#
_entry.id   AF-A0A932UML1-F1
#
_cell.length_a   1.000
_cell.length_b   1.000
_cell.length_c   1.000
_cell.angle_alpha   90.00
_cell.angle_beta   90.00
_cell.angle_gamma   90.00
#
_symmetry.space_group_name_H-M   'P 1'
#
loop_
_entity.id
_entity.type
_entity.pdbx_description
1 polymer ?
#
loop_
_entity_poly.entity_id
_entity_poly.type
_entity_poly.pdbx_seq_one_letter_code
_entity_poly.pdbx_strand_id
1 'polypeptide(L)'
;MGSSLGLRTGEFPDSTIMILKLVSAAVKREPGLQGSFQNEFVGLEAAVKDRQRFDTGWAYFSFDDESGKLKDKARALSQGSLLGMSS
;
A
#
# COMPACT_ATOMS: atom_id res chain seq x y z
N MET A 1 2.74 6.48 -23.79
CA MET A 1 1.41 5.97 -24.22
C MET A 1 0.62 5.21 -23.14
N GLY A 2 1.21 4.77 -22.02
CA GLY A 2 0.47 4.00 -20.98
C GLY A 2 -0.35 4.82 -19.96
N SER A 3 0.08 6.03 -19.59
CA SER A 3 -0.53 6.80 -18.50
C SER A 3 -1.94 7.34 -18.79
N SER A 4 -2.29 7.61 -20.05
CA SER A 4 -3.60 8.13 -20.43
C SER A 4 -4.67 7.05 -20.57
N LEU A 5 -4.30 5.76 -20.62
CA LEU A 5 -5.25 4.67 -20.82
C LEU A 5 -6.12 4.44 -19.58
N GLY A 6 -5.52 4.44 -18.38
CA GLY A 6 -6.25 4.21 -17.13
C GLY A 6 -7.32 5.28 -16.85
N LEU A 7 -7.03 6.55 -17.14
CA LEU A 7 -7.99 7.64 -17.00
C LEU A 7 -9.20 7.51 -17.94
N ARG A 8 -9.04 6.81 -19.07
CA ARG A 8 -10.09 6.65 -20.08
C ARG A 8 -10.98 5.44 -19.81
N THR A 9 -10.43 4.37 -19.22
CA THR A 9 -11.16 3.11 -19.00
C THR A 9 -11.64 2.93 -17.57
N GLY A 10 -11.05 3.64 -16.60
CA GLY A 10 -11.25 3.38 -15.17
C GLY A 10 -10.60 2.08 -14.69
N GLU A 11 -9.81 1.41 -15.54
CA GLU A 11 -9.07 0.21 -15.18
C GLU A 11 -7.62 0.54 -14.82
N PHE A 12 -7.05 -0.24 -13.91
CA PHE A 12 -5.60 -0.24 -13.67
C PHE A 12 -4.89 -0.98 -14.81
N PRO A 13 -4.06 -0.30 -15.64
CA PRO A 13 -3.28 -0.97 -16.68
C PRO A 13 -2.29 -1.96 -16.07
N ASP A 14 -1.84 -2.92 -16.87
CA ASP A 14 -0.70 -3.77 -16.48
C ASP A 14 0.53 -2.89 -16.19
N SER A 15 1.40 -3.32 -15.29
CA SER A 15 2.51 -2.54 -14.69
C SER A 15 2.07 -1.39 -13.76
N THR A 16 0.80 -1.34 -13.33
CA THR A 16 0.35 -0.40 -12.29
C THR A 16 1.01 -0.73 -10.96
N ILE A 17 1.48 0.30 -10.24
CA ILE A 17 1.96 0.19 -8.86
C ILE A 17 1.13 1.14 -8.01
N MET A 18 0.52 0.61 -6.94
CA MET A 18 -0.14 1.38 -5.89
C MET A 18 0.72 1.31 -4.64
N ILE A 19 0.94 2.45 -3.99
CA ILE A 19 1.70 2.56 -2.74
C ILE A 19 0.76 3.01 -1.63
N LEU A 20 0.72 2.26 -0.53
CA LEU A 20 0.00 2.61 0.69
C LEU A 20 1.01 2.99 1.77
N LYS A 21 0.95 4.25 2.22
CA LYS A 21 1.74 4.75 3.35
C LYS A 21 0.86 4.73 4.60
N LEU A 22 1.24 3.95 5.60
CA LEU A 22 0.57 3.89 6.89
C LEU A 22 1.18 4.94 7.83
N VAL A 23 0.32 5.68 8.51
CA VAL A 23 0.71 6.71 9.50
C VAL A 23 -0.18 6.61 10.73
N SER A 24 0.39 6.85 11.91
CA SER A 24 -0.36 6.91 13.16
C SER A 24 -1.27 8.15 13.19
N ALA A 25 -2.34 8.08 13.98
CA ALA A 25 -3.26 9.19 14.19
C ALA A 25 -2.89 9.95 15.46
N ALA A 26 -2.86 11.28 15.39
CA ALA A 26 -2.85 12.18 16.54
C ALA A 26 -4.18 12.94 16.63
N VAL A 27 -4.66 13.14 17.86
CA VAL A 27 -5.84 13.98 18.13
C VAL A 27 -5.38 15.34 18.62
N LYS A 28 -5.78 16.40 17.91
CA LYS A 28 -5.58 17.77 18.38
C LYS A 28 -6.75 18.18 19.27
N ARG A 29 -6.46 18.89 20.36
CA ARG A 29 -7.46 19.36 21.34
C ARG A 29 -7.68 20.88 21.29
N GLU A 30 -7.19 21.54 20.24
CA GLU A 30 -7.32 22.99 20.05
C GLU A 30 -8.74 23.33 19.53
N PRO A 31 -9.37 24.42 20.01
CA PRO A 31 -10.64 24.89 19.46
C PRO A 31 -10.54 25.12 17.94
N GLY A 32 -11.40 24.46 17.18
CA GLY A 32 -11.41 24.53 15.70
C GLY A 32 -10.57 23.44 14.99
N LEU A 33 -9.82 22.61 15.72
CA LEU A 33 -9.02 21.50 15.16
C LEU A 33 -9.42 20.14 15.74
N GLN A 34 -10.73 19.88 15.85
CA GLN A 34 -11.23 18.57 16.26
C GLN A 34 -11.12 17.58 15.09
N GLY A 35 -10.40 16.47 15.29
CA GLY A 35 -10.25 15.41 14.30
C GLY A 35 -8.98 14.57 14.49
N SER A 36 -8.79 13.59 13.61
CA SER A 36 -7.57 12.78 13.51
C SER A 36 -6.64 13.36 12.47
N PHE A 37 -5.37 13.48 12.81
CA PHE A 37 -4.33 14.01 11.93
C PHE A 37 -3.22 12.98 11.77
N GLN A 38 -2.60 12.95 10.60
CA GLN A 38 -1.42 12.11 10.37
C GLN A 38 -0.29 12.54 11.28
N ASN A 39 0.35 11.58 11.93
CA ASN A 39 1.48 11.81 12.83
C ASN A 39 2.72 11.06 12.30
N GLU A 40 3.10 9.96 12.93
CA GLU A 40 4.33 9.25 12.61
C GLU A 40 4.12 8.24 11.50
N PHE A 41 5.15 8.01 10.69
CA PHE A 41 5.17 6.91 9.73
C PHE A 41 5.23 5.58 10.48
N VAL A 42 4.38 4.61 10.09
CA VAL A 42 4.32 3.30 10.74
C VAL A 42 4.50 2.12 9.78
N GLY A 43 4.39 2.33 8.45
CA GLY A 43 4.54 1.24 7.50
C GLY A 43 4.36 1.66 6.05
N LEU A 44 4.85 0.82 5.14
CA LEU A 44 4.78 1.04 3.70
C LEU A 44 4.46 -0.26 2.99
N GLU A 45 3.40 -0.24 2.19
CA GLU A 45 2.96 -1.37 1.39
C GLU A 45 2.85 -1.00 -0.08
N ALA A 46 2.93 -2.00 -0.95
CA ALA A 46 2.69 -1.84 -2.37
C ALA A 46 1.82 -2.96 -2.94
N ALA A 47 0.95 -2.61 -3.89
CA ALA A 47 0.29 -3.56 -4.77
C ALA A 47 0.77 -3.32 -6.21
N VAL A 48 1.26 -4.37 -6.86
CA VAL A 48 1.84 -4.32 -8.21
C VAL A 48 1.02 -5.21 -9.14
N LYS A 49 0.50 -4.63 -10.22
CA LYS A 49 -0.16 -5.38 -11.30
C LYS A 49 0.86 -5.79 -12.33
N ASP A 50 1.11 -7.08 -12.47
CA ASP A 50 1.97 -7.64 -13.52
C ASP A 50 1.48 -9.05 -13.85
N ARG A 51 0.73 -9.16 -14.94
CA ARG A 51 0.15 -10.44 -15.39
C ARG A 51 1.18 -11.41 -15.97
N GLN A 52 2.39 -10.95 -16.29
CA GLN A 52 3.46 -11.84 -16.77
C GLN A 52 4.18 -12.53 -15.60
N ARG A 53 4.24 -11.86 -14.45
CA ARG A 53 4.96 -12.36 -13.26
C ARG A 53 4.06 -13.00 -12.21
N PHE A 54 2.78 -12.64 -12.18
CA PHE A 54 1.85 -13.08 -11.15
C PHE A 54 0.55 -13.61 -11.78
N ASP A 55 0.22 -14.88 -11.50
CA ASP A 55 -0.94 -15.57 -12.09
C ASP A 55 -2.28 -14.91 -11.75
N THR A 56 -2.37 -14.32 -10.55
CA THR A 56 -3.55 -13.54 -10.10
C THR A 56 -3.59 -12.14 -10.72
N GLY A 57 -2.55 -11.75 -11.45
CA GLY A 57 -2.33 -10.43 -12.01
C GLY A 57 -1.83 -9.40 -11.01
N TRP A 58 -1.92 -9.65 -9.71
CA TRP A 58 -1.52 -8.72 -8.64
C TRP A 58 -0.62 -9.40 -7.61
N ALA A 59 0.42 -8.69 -7.18
CA ALA A 59 1.24 -9.05 -6.03
C ALA A 59 1.28 -7.92 -5.01
N TYR A 60 1.40 -8.30 -3.75
CA TYR A 60 1.41 -7.40 -2.61
C TYR A 60 2.74 -7.49 -1.87
N PHE A 61 3.20 -6.38 -1.32
CA PHE A 61 4.51 -6.23 -0.71
C PHE A 61 4.38 -5.41 0.55
N SER A 62 4.97 -5.86 1.65
CA SER A 62 5.20 -5.06 2.85
C SER A 62 6.70 -4.75 2.96
N PHE A 63 7.01 -3.48 3.20
CA PHE A 63 8.37 -2.98 3.33
C PHE A 63 8.78 -2.80 4.79
N ASP A 64 7.90 -3.02 5.75
CA ASP A 64 8.21 -3.02 7.17
C ASP A 64 8.37 -4.46 7.72
N ASP A 65 9.05 -4.61 8.85
CA ASP A 65 8.99 -5.82 9.67
C ASP A 65 8.03 -5.65 10.85
N GLU A 66 7.88 -6.70 11.65
CA GLU A 66 7.01 -6.70 12.85
C GLU A 66 7.42 -5.64 13.88
N SER A 67 8.62 -5.06 13.78
CA SER A 67 9.09 -3.96 14.63
C SER A 67 8.83 -2.58 14.03
N GLY A 68 8.20 -2.50 12.84
CA GLY A 68 7.95 -1.26 12.10
C GLY A 68 9.16 -0.71 11.36
N LYS A 69 10.26 -1.48 11.25
CA LYS A 69 11.47 -1.02 10.56
C LYS A 69 11.37 -1.26 9.06
N LEU A 70 11.66 -0.22 8.30
CA LEU A 70 11.71 -0.29 6.84
C LEU A 70 12.87 -1.17 6.32
N LYS A 71 12.56 -1.91 5.27
CA LYS A 71 13.45 -2.75 4.48
C LYS A 71 13.64 -2.09 3.12
N ASP A 72 14.86 -2.20 2.58
CA ASP A 72 15.19 -1.68 1.24
C ASP A 72 14.47 -2.44 0.11
N LYS A 73 14.05 -3.68 0.40
CA LYS A 73 13.41 -4.59 -0.57
C LYS A 73 12.37 -5.47 0.12
N ALA A 74 11.33 -5.80 -0.63
CA ALA A 74 10.27 -6.72 -0.21
C ALA A 74 10.15 -7.90 -1.20
N ARG A 75 9.67 -9.04 -0.71
CA ARG A 75 9.21 -10.15 -1.56
C ARG A 75 7.69 -10.10 -1.65
N ALA A 76 7.14 -10.63 -2.74
CA ALA A 76 5.70 -10.78 -2.87
C ALA A 76 5.18 -11.66 -1.72
N LEU A 77 4.14 -11.18 -1.04
CA LEU A 77 3.50 -11.91 0.05
C LEU A 77 2.79 -13.15 -0.48
N SER A 78 2.84 -14.22 0.30
CA SER A 78 2.07 -15.43 0.00
C SER A 78 0.58 -15.19 0.28
N GLN A 79 -0.30 -15.96 -0.36
CA GLN A 79 -1.75 -15.85 -0.13
C GLN A 79 -2.15 -16.10 1.33
N GLY A 80 -1.43 -16.98 2.05
CA GLY A 80 -1.64 -17.20 3.48
C GLY A 80 -1.24 -15.98 4.33
N SER A 81 -0.22 -15.23 3.91
CA SER A 81 0.20 -14.00 4.59
C SER A 81 -0.82 -12.86 4.44
N LEU A 82 -1.51 -12.78 3.29
CA LEU A 82 -2.54 -11.76 3.06
C LEU A 82 -3.75 -11.91 3.96
N LEU A 83 -4.15 -13.15 4.26
CA LEU A 83 -5.28 -13.42 5.17
C LEU A 83 -4.97 -12.98 6.60
N GLY A 84 -3.70 -13.03 7.02
CA GLY A 84 -3.26 -12.53 8.33
C GLY A 84 -3.21 -11.00 8.44
N MET A 85 -3.28 -10.26 7.33
CA MET A 85 -3.34 -8.79 7.33
C MET A 85 -4.77 -8.25 7.49
N SER A 86 -5.78 -9.13 7.44
CA SER A 86 -7.20 -8.78 7.56
C SER A 86 -7.74 -8.82 8.99
N SER A 87 -6.94 -9.25 9.98
CA SER A 87 -7.38 -9.47 11.38
C SER A 87 -6.84 -8.42 12.34
#